data_AF-A0AA39Z263-F1
#
_entry.id   AF-A0AA39Z263-F1
#
_cell.length_a   1.000
_cell.length_b   1.000
_cell.length_c   1.000
_cell.angle_alpha   90.00
_cell.angle_beta   90.00
_cell.angle_gamma   90.00
#
_symmetry.space_group_name_H-M   'P 1'
#
loop_
_entity.id
_entity.type
_entity.pdbx_description
1 polymer ?
#
loop_
_entity_poly.entity_id
_entity_poly.type
_entity_poly.pdbx_seq_one_letter_code
_entity_poly.pdbx_strand_id
1 'polypeptide(L)'
;MANRQDAIEEPFDASDLSTLEAGTRTGTPTVFGIHDLGESGRHGIHFKHFVRTCFNHSAPCRYFNVLWVVVPAAIVIGFVKRHDESGSWHLAIFILNYIAMVPAANLIGFGGEQIVRKVYNVVGLIIETTLGSIVEIVVFTILITRTASETFDPIQIIQAAILGSVLANLLFCIGLCFFIGGMKREEQKFHSAIGEVGGALILVAGMALILPSAYINTLQDTEYGGTGDFDLDALRISRGTAFILLASYMV
;
A
#
# COMPACT_ATOMS: atom_id res chain seq x y z
N MET A 1 3.93 18.36 53.27
CA MET A 1 5.24 17.85 53.72
C MET A 1 5.09 16.35 53.88
N ALA A 2 5.71 15.43 53.13
CA ALA A 2 6.86 15.45 52.23
C ALA A 2 6.56 14.52 51.03
N ASN A 3 6.70 15.01 49.80
CA ASN A 3 7.76 14.73 48.84
C ASN A 3 7.97 13.24 48.50
N ARG A 4 7.51 12.85 47.31
CA ARG A 4 7.87 11.60 46.62
C ARG A 4 8.01 11.87 45.11
N GLN A 5 8.69 12.97 44.79
CA GLN A 5 9.59 13.01 43.63
C GLN A 5 10.83 12.16 44.03
N ASP A 6 11.56 11.63 43.06
CA ASP A 6 12.70 10.69 43.23
C ASP A 6 12.32 9.20 43.15
N ALA A 7 11.75 8.80 42.00
CA ALA A 7 11.83 7.43 41.53
C ALA A 7 12.52 7.40 40.15
N ILE A 8 13.85 7.58 40.21
CA ILE A 8 14.87 6.92 39.40
C ILE A 8 14.70 7.07 37.86
N GLU A 9 15.31 8.12 37.32
CA GLU A 9 15.89 8.08 35.97
C GLU A 9 17.04 7.06 36.00
N GLU A 10 16.79 5.84 35.52
CA GLU A 10 17.88 4.91 35.17
C GLU A 10 18.58 5.50 33.92
N PRO A 11 19.90 5.76 33.96
CA PRO A 11 20.63 6.19 32.77
C PRO A 11 20.57 5.07 31.74
N PHE A 12 20.08 5.39 30.53
CA PHE A 12 20.10 4.50 29.38
C PHE A 12 21.54 4.06 29.08
N ASP A 13 21.87 2.84 29.48
CA ASP A 13 23.20 2.27 29.29
C ASP A 13 23.35 1.83 27.83
N ALA A 14 24.35 2.39 27.14
CA ALA A 14 24.69 2.00 25.77
C ALA A 14 25.06 0.51 25.65
N SER A 15 25.34 -0.17 26.77
CA SER A 15 25.52 -1.61 26.82
C SER A 15 24.25 -2.40 26.47
N ASP A 16 23.05 -1.87 26.74
CA ASP A 16 21.78 -2.50 26.34
C ASP A 16 21.53 -2.41 24.83
N LEU A 17 22.07 -1.38 24.16
CA LEU A 17 22.11 -1.35 22.70
C LEU A 17 23.03 -2.45 22.16
N SER A 18 24.16 -2.69 22.82
CA SER A 18 25.13 -3.70 22.39
C SER A 18 24.59 -5.13 22.55
N THR A 19 23.74 -5.38 23.55
CA THR A 19 23.09 -6.69 23.79
C THR A 19 21.88 -6.91 22.88
N LEU A 20 21.12 -5.87 22.54
CA LEU A 20 20.06 -5.92 21.51
C LEU A 20 20.65 -6.10 20.09
N GLU A 21 21.76 -5.44 19.80
CA GLU A 21 22.51 -5.69 18.56
C GLU A 21 23.10 -7.12 18.56
N ALA A 22 23.61 -7.62 19.69
CA ALA A 22 24.17 -8.97 19.79
C ALA A 22 23.12 -10.09 19.61
N GLY A 23 21.88 -9.88 20.08
CA GLY A 23 20.77 -10.83 19.88
C GLY A 23 20.26 -10.94 18.45
N THR A 24 20.58 -9.94 17.61
CA THR A 24 20.19 -9.88 16.18
C THR A 24 21.34 -10.29 15.24
N ARG A 25 22.53 -10.57 15.79
CA ARG A 25 23.82 -10.79 15.08
C ARG A 25 24.22 -12.27 14.90
N THR A 26 23.27 -13.21 14.89
CA THR A 26 23.55 -14.63 14.58
C THR A 26 23.50 -14.95 13.08
N GLY A 27 23.72 -13.96 12.22
CA GLY A 27 24.04 -14.17 10.81
C GLY A 27 25.54 -14.04 10.59
N THR A 28 26.17 -15.06 10.01
CA THR A 28 27.55 -14.97 9.50
C THR A 28 27.70 -13.77 8.58
N PRO A 29 28.72 -12.91 8.73
CA PRO A 29 28.92 -11.78 7.84
C PRO A 29 29.31 -12.30 6.45
N THR A 30 28.39 -12.26 5.49
CA THR A 30 28.70 -12.54 4.09
C THR A 30 29.26 -11.28 3.43
N VAL A 31 30.35 -11.46 2.70
CA VAL A 31 31.16 -10.41 2.04
C VAL A 31 30.38 -9.64 0.95
N PHE A 32 29.20 -10.12 0.59
CA PHE A 32 28.16 -9.40 -0.14
C PHE A 32 26.91 -9.44 0.75
N GLY A 33 26.26 -8.30 1.02
CA GLY A 33 25.14 -8.13 1.96
C GLY A 33 23.83 -8.85 1.61
N ILE A 34 23.90 -10.12 1.22
CA ILE A 34 22.79 -11.04 0.99
C ILE A 34 22.44 -11.66 2.35
N HIS A 35 21.29 -11.29 2.91
CA HIS A 35 20.79 -11.86 4.16
C HIS A 35 20.28 -13.28 3.90
N ASP A 36 20.83 -14.27 4.62
CA ASP A 36 20.53 -15.71 4.41
C ASP A 36 19.31 -16.19 5.23
N LEU A 37 18.30 -15.34 5.42
CA LEU A 37 17.06 -15.70 6.13
C LEU A 37 16.13 -16.63 5.33
N GLY A 38 16.53 -17.00 4.11
CA GLY A 38 15.89 -18.04 3.33
C GLY A 38 16.40 -19.42 3.71
N GLU A 39 15.87 -20.01 4.79
CA GLU A 39 16.11 -21.41 5.19
C GLU A 39 15.65 -22.40 4.13
N SER A 40 16.39 -22.53 3.03
CA SER A 40 16.13 -23.67 2.18
C SER A 40 17.33 -24.29 1.52
N GLY A 41 18.47 -23.59 1.37
CA GLY A 41 19.64 -24.14 0.66
C GLY A 41 19.29 -24.73 -0.73
N ARG A 42 18.12 -24.37 -1.30
CA ARG A 42 17.52 -25.04 -2.44
C ARG A 42 17.89 -24.30 -3.70
N HIS A 43 18.56 -25.02 -4.58
CA HIS A 43 18.85 -24.59 -5.93
C HIS A 43 17.62 -24.89 -6.80
N GLY A 44 16.97 -23.85 -7.35
CA GLY A 44 15.93 -23.97 -8.39
C GLY A 44 14.51 -23.51 -8.03
N ILE A 45 13.61 -23.56 -9.02
CA ILE A 45 12.20 -23.17 -8.93
C ILE A 45 11.35 -24.44 -8.81
N HIS A 46 10.73 -24.68 -7.65
CA HIS A 46 9.86 -25.83 -7.46
C HIS A 46 8.39 -25.40 -7.35
N PHE A 47 7.71 -25.27 -8.50
CA PHE A 47 6.34 -24.73 -8.60
C PHE A 47 5.36 -25.42 -7.65
N LYS A 48 5.37 -26.75 -7.57
CA LYS A 48 4.48 -27.51 -6.68
C LYS A 48 4.69 -27.20 -5.20
N HIS A 49 5.93 -26.90 -4.80
CA HIS A 49 6.24 -26.55 -3.41
C HIS A 49 5.84 -25.10 -3.13
N PHE A 50 6.08 -24.18 -4.08
CA PHE A 50 5.59 -22.81 -3.99
C PHE A 50 4.07 -22.76 -3.81
N VAL A 51 3.31 -23.46 -4.67
CA VAL A 51 1.85 -23.54 -4.55
C VAL A 51 1.44 -24.12 -3.19
N ARG A 52 2.04 -25.24 -2.75
CA ARG A 52 1.75 -25.83 -1.42
C ARG A 52 2.03 -24.85 -0.28
N THR A 53 3.11 -24.08 -0.36
CA THR A 53 3.44 -23.05 0.64
C THR A 53 2.45 -21.90 0.60
N CYS A 54 2.07 -21.39 -0.58
CA CYS A 54 1.02 -20.36 -0.72
C CYS A 54 -0.30 -20.79 -0.08
N PHE A 55 -0.70 -22.06 -0.23
CA PHE A 55 -1.94 -22.59 0.35
C PHE A 55 -1.86 -22.84 1.86
N ASN A 56 -0.66 -23.08 2.40
CA ASN A 56 -0.46 -23.35 3.82
C ASN A 56 0.03 -22.15 4.63
N HIS A 57 0.31 -21.01 3.98
CA HIS A 57 0.74 -19.79 4.65
C HIS A 57 -0.43 -19.15 5.42
N SER A 58 -0.21 -18.85 6.71
CA SER A 58 -1.07 -18.16 7.70
C SER A 58 -2.60 -18.44 7.68
N ALA A 59 -3.20 -18.72 8.84
CA ALA A 59 -4.62 -19.05 8.95
C ALA A 59 -5.62 -18.08 8.23
N PRO A 60 -5.46 -16.74 8.27
CA PRO A 60 -6.35 -15.82 7.53
C PRO A 60 -6.16 -15.86 6.01
N CYS A 61 -4.93 -16.06 5.51
CA CYS A 61 -4.63 -16.09 4.07
C CYS A 61 -5.25 -17.33 3.38
N ARG A 62 -5.48 -18.41 4.12
CA ARG A 62 -6.16 -19.61 3.62
C ARG A 62 -7.60 -19.35 3.19
N TYR A 63 -8.32 -18.43 3.85
CA TYR A 63 -9.69 -18.09 3.49
C TYR A 63 -9.76 -17.37 2.14
N PHE A 64 -8.83 -16.46 1.86
CA PHE A 64 -8.74 -15.79 0.57
C PHE A 64 -8.36 -16.75 -0.56
N ASN A 65 -7.61 -17.82 -0.28
CA ASN A 65 -7.29 -18.83 -1.28
C ASN A 65 -8.50 -19.64 -1.76
N VAL A 66 -9.60 -19.71 -0.99
CA VAL A 66 -10.86 -20.33 -1.46
C VAL A 66 -11.48 -19.53 -2.62
N LEU A 67 -11.24 -18.22 -2.65
CA LEU A 67 -11.72 -17.31 -3.68
C LEU A 67 -11.08 -17.53 -5.05
N TRP A 68 -10.05 -18.38 -5.17
CA TRP A 68 -9.45 -18.73 -6.47
C TRP A 68 -10.44 -19.35 -7.45
N VAL A 69 -11.52 -19.98 -6.99
CA VAL A 69 -12.59 -20.50 -7.85
C VAL A 69 -13.33 -19.37 -8.60
N VAL A 70 -13.32 -18.16 -8.04
CA VAL A 70 -13.97 -16.98 -8.63
C VAL A 70 -13.20 -16.48 -9.86
N VAL A 71 -11.87 -16.64 -9.91
CA VAL A 71 -11.03 -16.17 -11.01
C VAL A 71 -11.39 -16.82 -12.36
N PRO A 72 -11.40 -18.16 -12.53
CA PRO A 72 -11.81 -18.78 -13.78
C PRO A 72 -13.28 -18.51 -14.10
N ALA A 73 -14.16 -18.42 -13.09
CA ALA A 73 -15.55 -18.04 -13.29
C ALA A 73 -15.68 -16.62 -13.87
N ALA A 74 -14.91 -15.66 -13.35
CA ALA A 74 -14.85 -14.27 -13.85
C ALA A 74 -14.40 -14.21 -15.30
N ILE A 75 -13.36 -14.99 -15.65
CA ILE A 75 -12.84 -15.07 -17.01
C ILE A 75 -13.91 -15.65 -17.96
N VAL A 76 -14.49 -16.80 -17.62
CA VAL A 76 -15.49 -17.47 -18.47
C VAL A 76 -16.72 -16.58 -18.69
N ILE A 77 -17.27 -16.01 -17.62
CA ILE A 77 -18.46 -15.13 -17.73
C ILE A 77 -18.10 -13.86 -18.50
N GLY A 78 -16.92 -13.28 -18.25
CA GLY A 78 -16.44 -12.10 -18.97
C GLY A 78 -16.28 -12.31 -20.48
N PHE A 79 -15.87 -13.50 -20.92
CA PHE A 79 -15.78 -13.86 -22.34
C PHE A 79 -17.14 -14.20 -22.96
N VAL A 80 -17.96 -15.02 -22.29
CA VAL A 80 -19.25 -15.48 -22.82
C VAL A 80 -20.26 -14.34 -22.92
N LYS A 81 -20.26 -13.42 -21.95
CA LYS A 81 -21.23 -12.30 -21.88
C LYS A 81 -20.68 -10.98 -22.41
N ARG A 82 -19.52 -11.00 -23.07
CA ARG A 82 -18.89 -9.82 -23.69
C ARG A 82 -19.78 -9.15 -24.75
N HIS A 83 -20.61 -9.93 -25.46
CA HIS A 83 -21.44 -9.50 -26.58
C HIS A 83 -22.93 -9.31 -26.23
N ASP A 84 -23.30 -9.44 -24.95
CA ASP A 84 -24.70 -9.34 -24.52
C ASP A 84 -25.06 -7.85 -24.31
N GLU A 85 -25.64 -7.21 -25.34
CA GLU A 85 -26.04 -5.78 -25.31
C GLU A 85 -27.14 -5.46 -24.29
N SER A 86 -27.77 -6.47 -23.68
CA SER A 86 -28.88 -6.29 -22.74
C SER A 86 -28.48 -5.61 -21.40
N GLY A 87 -27.19 -5.37 -21.15
CA GLY A 87 -26.66 -4.56 -20.04
C GLY A 87 -26.86 -5.12 -18.62
N SER A 88 -27.66 -6.16 -18.45
CA SER A 88 -28.02 -6.75 -17.15
C SER A 88 -26.85 -7.41 -16.42
N TRP A 89 -25.84 -7.88 -17.15
CA TRP A 89 -24.69 -8.60 -16.58
C TRP A 89 -23.50 -7.70 -16.25
N HIS A 90 -23.50 -6.43 -16.62
CA HIS A 90 -22.33 -5.54 -16.41
C HIS A 90 -21.97 -5.40 -14.93
N LEU A 91 -22.96 -5.20 -14.06
CA LEU A 91 -22.74 -5.11 -12.61
C LEU A 91 -22.20 -6.42 -12.03
N ALA A 92 -22.77 -7.56 -12.45
CA ALA A 92 -22.34 -8.87 -11.98
C ALA A 92 -20.89 -9.17 -12.42
N ILE A 93 -20.53 -8.87 -13.68
CA ILE A 93 -19.18 -9.01 -14.19
C ILE A 93 -18.21 -8.11 -13.41
N PHE A 94 -18.59 -6.86 -13.12
CA PHE A 94 -17.78 -5.94 -12.33
C PHE A 94 -17.51 -6.49 -10.93
N ILE A 95 -18.56 -6.87 -10.19
CA ILE A 95 -18.43 -7.44 -8.83
C ILE A 95 -17.59 -8.71 -8.86
N LEU A 96 -17.81 -9.59 -9.84
CA LEU A 96 -17.09 -10.85 -9.96
C LEU A 96 -15.60 -10.64 -10.23
N ASN A 97 -15.23 -9.67 -11.09
CA ASN A 97 -13.84 -9.30 -11.33
C ASN A 97 -13.22 -8.61 -10.10
N TYR A 98 -13.98 -7.80 -9.38
CA TYR A 98 -13.51 -7.16 -8.14
C TYR A 98 -13.18 -8.21 -7.06
N ILE A 99 -14.07 -9.19 -6.86
CA ILE A 99 -13.82 -10.31 -5.95
C ILE A 99 -12.62 -11.14 -6.42
N ALA A 100 -12.46 -11.36 -7.73
CA ALA A 100 -11.31 -12.08 -8.29
C ALA A 100 -9.96 -11.36 -8.08
N MET A 101 -9.94 -10.05 -7.87
CA MET A 101 -8.71 -9.32 -7.53
C MET A 101 -8.19 -9.64 -6.12
N VAL A 102 -9.07 -9.96 -5.16
CA VAL A 102 -8.69 -10.24 -3.77
C VAL A 102 -7.68 -11.39 -3.64
N PRO A 103 -7.92 -12.61 -4.18
CA PRO A 103 -6.95 -13.71 -4.10
C PRO A 103 -5.67 -13.42 -4.90
N ALA A 104 -5.77 -12.67 -6.01
CA ALA A 104 -4.62 -12.28 -6.81
C ALA A 104 -3.69 -11.32 -6.05
N ALA A 105 -4.25 -10.31 -5.38
CA ALA A 105 -3.51 -9.38 -4.53
C ALA A 105 -2.80 -10.11 -3.37
N ASN A 106 -3.49 -11.05 -2.71
CA ASN A 106 -2.89 -11.88 -1.66
C ASN A 106 -1.71 -12.72 -2.17
N LEU A 107 -1.81 -13.29 -3.38
CA LEU A 107 -0.71 -14.04 -3.98
C LEU A 107 0.49 -13.15 -4.32
N ILE A 108 0.25 -11.94 -4.84
CA ILE A 108 1.30 -10.97 -5.14
C ILE A 108 2.00 -10.53 -3.86
N GLY A 109 1.26 -10.20 -2.79
CA GLY A 109 1.82 -9.83 -1.50
C GLY A 109 2.73 -10.92 -0.93
N PHE A 110 2.23 -12.17 -0.89
CA PHE A 110 3.03 -13.33 -0.46
C PHE A 110 4.28 -13.52 -1.33
N GLY A 111 4.15 -13.41 -2.66
CA GLY A 111 5.28 -13.49 -3.58
C GLY A 111 6.33 -12.40 -3.33
N GLY A 112 5.87 -11.18 -3.08
CA GLY A 112 6.70 -10.04 -2.72
C GLY A 112 7.51 -10.27 -1.47
N GLU A 113 6.88 -10.72 -0.38
CA GLU A 113 7.59 -11.05 0.87
C GLU A 113 8.71 -12.08 0.66
N GLN A 114 8.50 -13.08 -0.21
CA GLN A 114 9.54 -14.08 -0.51
C GLN A 114 10.71 -13.51 -1.31
N ILE A 115 10.44 -12.52 -2.17
CA ILE A 115 11.47 -11.82 -2.95
C ILE A 115 12.27 -10.90 -2.02
N VAL A 116 11.59 -10.13 -1.17
CA VAL A 116 12.19 -9.14 -0.25
C VAL A 116 13.19 -9.80 0.71
N ARG A 117 12.91 -11.03 1.15
CA ARG A 117 13.82 -11.81 2.01
C ARG A 117 15.18 -12.16 1.37
N LYS A 118 15.31 -12.06 0.04
CA LYS A 118 16.52 -12.45 -0.70
C LYS A 118 17.28 -11.27 -1.31
N VAL A 119 16.78 -10.05 -1.16
CA VAL A 119 17.38 -8.83 -1.72
C VAL A 119 17.92 -7.93 -0.61
N TYR A 120 18.70 -6.92 -0.98
CA TYR A 120 19.20 -5.93 -0.03
C TYR A 120 18.06 -5.15 0.62
N ASN A 121 18.22 -4.78 1.90
CA ASN A 121 17.16 -4.20 2.72
C ASN A 121 16.43 -3.00 2.05
N VAL A 122 17.17 -1.99 1.57
CA VAL A 122 16.59 -0.80 0.93
C VAL A 122 15.88 -1.14 -0.39
N VAL A 123 16.50 -1.98 -1.22
CA VAL A 123 15.91 -2.41 -2.49
C VAL A 123 14.67 -3.28 -2.26
N GLY A 124 14.70 -4.11 -1.21
CA GLY A 124 13.57 -4.90 -0.73
C GLY A 124 12.38 -4.02 -0.35
N LEU A 125 12.61 -2.96 0.42
CA LEU A 125 11.56 -2.01 0.80
C LEU A 125 10.87 -1.37 -0.41
N ILE A 126 11.66 -0.94 -1.41
CA ILE A 126 11.12 -0.33 -2.64
C ILE A 126 10.31 -1.36 -3.44
N ILE A 127 10.82 -2.59 -3.57
CA ILE A 127 10.12 -3.69 -4.27
C ILE A 127 8.83 -4.04 -3.55
N GLU A 128 8.85 -4.19 -2.23
CA GLU A 128 7.67 -4.52 -1.43
C GLU A 128 6.58 -3.46 -1.59
N THR A 129 6.96 -2.19 -1.47
CA THR A 129 6.05 -1.05 -1.62
C THR A 129 5.45 -1.02 -3.03
N THR A 130 6.28 -1.23 -4.06
CA THR A 130 5.82 -1.27 -5.46
C THR A 130 4.87 -2.44 -5.72
N LEU A 131 5.17 -3.62 -5.18
CA LEU A 131 4.32 -4.81 -5.32
C LEU A 131 3.01 -4.67 -4.53
N GLY A 132 3.04 -3.99 -3.38
CA GLY A 132 1.84 -3.67 -2.60
C GLY A 132 0.85 -2.79 -3.37
N SER A 133 1.36 -1.82 -4.13
CA SER A 133 0.54 -0.90 -4.95
C SER A 133 0.38 -1.33 -6.41
N ILE A 134 0.90 -2.49 -6.84
CA ILE A 134 0.93 -2.87 -8.27
C ILE A 134 -0.47 -3.00 -8.88
N VAL A 135 -1.44 -3.48 -8.09
CA VAL A 135 -2.84 -3.64 -8.54
C VAL A 135 -3.43 -2.28 -8.89
N GLU A 136 -3.19 -1.27 -8.06
CA GLU A 136 -3.63 0.10 -8.30
C GLU A 136 -2.97 0.69 -9.53
N ILE A 137 -1.65 0.54 -9.67
CA ILE A 137 -0.87 1.04 -10.83
C ILE A 137 -1.42 0.45 -12.14
N VAL A 138 -1.69 -0.86 -12.18
CA VAL A 138 -2.25 -1.52 -13.37
C VAL A 138 -3.64 -1.00 -13.69
N VAL A 139 -4.52 -0.86 -12.68
CA VAL A 139 -5.88 -0.33 -12.88
C VAL A 139 -5.85 1.11 -13.38
N PHE A 140 -5.01 1.97 -12.80
CA PHE A 140 -4.85 3.36 -13.26
C PHE A 140 -4.28 3.44 -14.67
N THR A 141 -3.30 2.60 -15.00
CA THR A 141 -2.75 2.52 -16.36
C THR A 141 -3.84 2.17 -17.37
N ILE A 142 -4.69 1.19 -17.06
CA ILE A 142 -5.81 0.82 -17.92
C ILE A 142 -6.80 1.98 -18.03
N LEU A 143 -7.17 2.64 -16.93
CA LEU A 143 -8.12 3.75 -16.92
C LEU A 143 -7.63 4.95 -17.75
N ILE A 144 -6.35 5.33 -17.65
CA ILE A 144 -5.76 6.43 -18.42
C ILE A 144 -5.82 6.15 -19.93
N THR A 145 -5.69 4.89 -20.34
CA THR A 145 -5.78 4.52 -21.77
C THR A 145 -7.20 4.50 -22.32
N ARG A 146 -8.24 4.62 -21.47
CA ARG A 146 -9.64 4.64 -21.91
C ARG A 146 -10.07 6.05 -22.24
N THR A 147 -10.81 6.20 -23.33
CA THR A 147 -11.38 7.48 -23.74
C THR A 147 -12.53 7.85 -22.80
N ALA A 148 -12.56 9.12 -22.37
CA ALA A 148 -13.68 9.67 -21.64
C ALA A 148 -14.96 9.60 -22.50
N SER A 149 -16.07 9.25 -21.86
CA SER A 149 -17.41 9.27 -22.45
C SER A 149 -18.27 10.21 -21.62
N GLU A 150 -19.41 10.68 -22.13
CA GLU A 150 -20.25 11.64 -21.40
C GLU A 150 -20.73 11.14 -20.02
N THR A 151 -20.72 9.82 -19.80
CA THR A 151 -21.08 9.19 -18.51
C THR A 151 -19.87 8.69 -17.72
N PHE A 152 -18.66 8.77 -18.27
CA PHE A 152 -17.46 8.15 -17.71
C PHE A 152 -16.24 9.05 -17.86
N ASP A 153 -15.79 9.63 -16.75
CA ASP A 153 -14.49 10.31 -16.67
C ASP A 153 -13.47 9.41 -15.95
N PRO A 154 -12.49 8.85 -16.68
CA PRO A 154 -11.44 8.02 -16.07
C PRO A 154 -10.57 8.81 -15.08
N ILE A 155 -10.38 10.12 -15.27
CA ILE A 155 -9.53 10.94 -14.39
C ILE A 155 -10.19 11.11 -13.03
N GLN A 156 -11.49 11.40 -13.00
CA GLN A 156 -12.26 11.49 -11.75
C GLN A 156 -12.22 10.17 -10.96
N ILE A 157 -12.30 9.03 -11.63
CA ILE A 157 -12.24 7.70 -10.99
C ILE A 157 -10.86 7.47 -10.39
N ILE A 158 -9.78 7.82 -11.10
CA ILE A 158 -8.41 7.68 -10.58
C ILE A 158 -8.21 8.56 -9.34
N GLN A 159 -8.64 9.83 -9.40
CA GLN A 159 -8.55 10.74 -8.25
C GLN A 159 -9.30 10.21 -7.02
N ALA A 160 -10.54 9.73 -7.23
CA ALA A 160 -11.34 9.13 -6.17
C ALA A 160 -10.70 7.85 -5.61
N ALA A 161 -10.10 7.02 -6.46
CA ALA A 161 -9.44 5.77 -6.05
C ALA A 161 -8.15 6.03 -5.25
N ILE A 162 -7.32 7.00 -5.65
CA ILE A 162 -6.12 7.40 -4.89
C ILE A 162 -6.52 7.91 -3.50
N LEU A 163 -7.48 8.84 -3.43
CA LEU A 163 -7.98 9.36 -2.15
C LEU A 163 -8.60 8.24 -1.30
N GLY A 164 -9.35 7.35 -1.93
CA GLY A 164 -9.96 6.18 -1.30
C GLY A 164 -8.93 5.22 -0.71
N SER A 165 -7.82 4.95 -1.41
CA SER A 165 -6.73 4.08 -0.91
C SER A 165 -6.05 4.69 0.32
N VAL A 166 -5.77 6.00 0.30
CA VAL A 166 -5.20 6.71 1.46
C VAL A 166 -6.17 6.65 2.66
N LEU A 167 -7.46 6.95 2.45
CA LEU A 167 -8.46 6.89 3.52
C LEU A 167 -8.67 5.46 4.03
N ALA A 168 -8.66 4.46 3.14
CA ALA A 168 -8.77 3.05 3.53
C ALA A 168 -7.62 2.64 4.45
N ASN A 169 -6.39 3.04 4.15
CA ASN A 169 -5.24 2.71 5.00
C ASN A 169 -5.26 3.48 6.32
N LEU A 170 -5.58 4.78 6.31
CA LEU A 170 -5.49 5.63 7.50
C LEU A 170 -6.68 5.48 8.46
N LEU A 171 -7.91 5.35 7.94
CA LEU A 171 -9.11 5.28 8.77
C LEU A 171 -9.62 3.86 8.89
N PHE A 172 -9.78 3.16 7.78
CA PHE A 172 -10.41 1.84 7.78
C PHE A 172 -9.48 0.77 8.36
N CYS A 173 -8.28 0.60 7.82
CA CYS A 173 -7.32 -0.41 8.28
C CYS A 173 -6.84 -0.13 9.70
N ILE A 174 -6.34 1.09 9.99
CA ILE A 174 -5.92 1.45 11.36
C ILE A 174 -7.10 1.39 12.34
N GLY A 175 -8.28 1.87 11.95
CA GLY A 175 -9.49 1.80 12.77
C GLY A 175 -9.90 0.37 13.09
N LEU A 176 -9.84 -0.55 12.12
CA LEU A 176 -10.06 -1.98 12.35
C LEU A 176 -9.00 -2.60 13.27
N CYS A 177 -7.74 -2.20 13.13
CA CYS A 177 -6.66 -2.66 14.03
C CYS A 177 -6.92 -2.24 15.48
N PHE A 178 -7.37 -1.00 15.71
CA PHE A 178 -7.75 -0.52 17.04
C PHE A 178 -9.03 -1.18 17.56
N PHE A 179 -10.04 -1.33 16.70
CA PHE A 179 -11.30 -1.97 17.05
C PHE A 179 -11.08 -3.43 17.47
N ILE A 180 -10.51 -4.25 16.58
CA ILE A 180 -10.28 -5.69 16.83
C ILE A 180 -9.23 -5.89 17.92
N GLY A 181 -8.17 -5.09 17.92
CA GLY A 181 -7.10 -5.18 18.92
C GLY A 181 -7.55 -4.74 20.33
N GLY A 182 -8.46 -3.76 20.41
CA GLY A 182 -9.07 -3.27 21.65
C GLY A 182 -10.21 -4.15 22.18
N MET A 183 -10.81 -5.03 21.36
CA MET A 183 -11.87 -5.94 21.83
C MET A 183 -11.43 -6.87 22.97
N LYS A 184 -10.13 -7.19 23.07
CA LYS A 184 -9.57 -8.10 24.09
C LYS A 184 -8.59 -7.42 25.05
N ARG A 185 -8.24 -6.16 24.82
CA ARG A 185 -7.17 -5.46 25.55
C ARG A 185 -7.65 -4.05 25.91
N GLU A 186 -7.42 -3.64 27.15
CA GLU A 186 -7.79 -2.30 27.63
C GLU A 186 -6.90 -1.21 27.02
N GLU A 187 -5.63 -1.51 26.79
CA GLU A 187 -4.66 -0.61 26.14
C GLU A 187 -3.82 -1.36 25.09
N GLN A 188 -3.46 -0.66 24.01
CA GLN A 188 -2.49 -1.14 23.02
C GLN A 188 -1.26 -0.24 23.08
N LYS A 189 -0.08 -0.84 23.34
CA LYS A 189 1.19 -0.12 23.40
C LYS A 189 1.79 -0.02 22.00
N PHE A 190 2.12 1.20 21.60
CA PHE A 190 2.81 1.51 20.35
C PHE A 190 4.11 2.25 20.66
N HIS A 191 5.10 2.15 19.77
CA HIS A 191 6.34 2.87 19.91
C HIS A 191 6.12 4.33 19.51
N SER A 192 6.30 5.26 20.46
CA SER A 192 6.00 6.69 20.28
C SER A 192 6.75 7.30 19.09
N ALA A 193 8.05 7.01 18.95
CA ALA A 193 8.86 7.56 17.87
C ALA A 193 8.37 7.11 16.47
N ILE A 194 7.90 5.86 16.33
CA ILE A 194 7.42 5.32 15.05
C ILE A 194 6.08 5.96 14.69
N GLY A 195 5.18 6.11 15.67
CA GLY A 195 3.89 6.76 15.46
C GLY A 195 4.04 8.25 15.13
N GLU A 196 4.95 8.94 15.82
CA GLU A 196 5.21 10.37 15.61
C GLU A 196 5.82 10.63 14.22
N VAL A 197 6.89 9.92 13.86
CA VAL A 197 7.54 10.08 12.55
C VAL A 197 6.60 9.66 11.42
N GLY A 198 5.92 8.52 11.57
CA GLY A 198 4.95 8.04 10.58
C GLY A 198 3.79 9.01 10.38
N GLY A 199 3.22 9.53 11.46
CA GLY A 199 2.14 10.51 11.42
C GLY A 199 2.58 11.83 10.78
N ALA A 200 3.78 12.32 11.11
CA ALA A 200 4.35 13.53 10.51
C ALA A 200 4.57 13.36 8.99
N LEU A 201 5.12 12.22 8.55
CA LEU A 201 5.31 11.94 7.13
C LEU A 201 3.99 11.89 6.35
N ILE A 202 2.96 11.23 6.91
CA ILE A 202 1.62 11.18 6.31
C ILE A 202 1.02 12.59 6.21
N LEU A 203 1.17 13.42 7.25
CA LEU A 203 0.67 14.79 7.24
C LEU A 203 1.36 15.64 6.18
N VAL A 204 2.70 15.58 6.10
CA VAL A 204 3.48 16.30 5.09
C VAL A 204 3.10 15.85 3.67
N ALA A 205 3.00 14.54 3.45
CA ALA A 205 2.57 13.98 2.16
C ALA A 205 1.14 14.41 1.80
N GLY A 206 0.21 14.38 2.75
CA GLY A 206 -1.18 14.82 2.56
C GLY A 206 -1.28 16.31 2.21
N MET A 207 -0.53 17.17 2.91
CA MET A 207 -0.47 18.60 2.61
C MET A 207 0.08 18.88 1.21
N ALA A 208 1.12 18.15 0.80
CA ALA A 208 1.69 18.26 -0.54
C ALA A 208 0.69 17.81 -1.62
N LEU A 209 -0.08 16.75 -1.40
CA LEU A 209 -1.13 16.29 -2.32
C LEU A 209 -2.31 17.27 -2.43
N ILE A 210 -2.65 17.98 -1.35
CA ILE A 210 -3.74 18.98 -1.34
C ILE A 210 -3.34 20.27 -2.08
N LEU A 211 -2.04 20.60 -2.14
CA LEU A 211 -1.53 21.86 -2.66
C LEU A 211 -2.06 22.23 -4.06
N PRO A 212 -2.04 21.35 -5.08
CA PRO A 212 -2.58 21.69 -6.41
C PRO A 212 -4.09 21.95 -6.37
N SER A 213 -4.84 21.19 -5.56
CA SER A 213 -6.29 21.34 -5.43
C SER A 213 -6.65 22.66 -4.74
N ALA A 214 -5.90 23.04 -3.69
CA ALA A 214 -6.10 24.31 -3.00
C ALA A 214 -5.84 25.50 -3.94
N TYR A 215 -4.78 25.44 -4.75
CA TYR A 215 -4.46 26.48 -5.74
C TYR A 215 -5.58 26.70 -6.76
N ILE A 216 -6.17 25.61 -7.29
CA ILE A 216 -7.26 25.70 -8.26
C ILE A 216 -8.50 26.35 -7.63
N ASN A 217 -8.88 25.92 -6.42
CA ASN A 217 -10.08 26.43 -5.76
C ASN A 217 -9.94 27.92 -5.38
N THR A 218 -8.76 28.38 -4.93
CA THR A 218 -8.59 29.77 -4.51
C THR A 218 -8.56 30.76 -5.67
N LEU A 219 -8.09 30.36 -6.85
CA LEU A 219 -8.02 31.25 -8.02
C LEU A 219 -9.31 31.30 -8.83
N GLN A 220 -10.10 30.21 -8.84
CA GLN A 220 -11.43 30.20 -9.43
C GLN A 220 -12.37 31.25 -8.82
N ASP A 221 -12.19 31.56 -7.54
CA ASP A 221 -13.00 32.53 -6.80
C ASP A 221 -12.55 34.01 -6.96
N THR A 222 -11.52 34.28 -7.76
CA THR A 222 -11.00 35.66 -7.96
C THR A 222 -11.40 36.26 -9.31
N GLU A 223 -11.61 37.58 -9.34
CA GLU A 223 -12.03 38.38 -10.52
C GLU A 223 -11.03 38.32 -11.70
N TYR A 224 -9.83 37.74 -11.49
CA TYR A 224 -8.84 37.42 -12.53
C TYR A 224 -9.20 36.18 -13.37
N GLY A 225 -10.29 35.47 -13.07
CA GLY A 225 -10.74 34.22 -13.70
C GLY A 225 -11.07 34.26 -15.21
N GLY A 226 -10.85 35.38 -15.91
CA GLY A 226 -11.38 35.60 -17.27
C GLY A 226 -10.36 35.60 -18.42
N THR A 227 -9.05 35.55 -18.19
CA THR A 227 -8.06 35.81 -19.26
C THR A 227 -6.89 34.81 -19.37
N GLY A 228 -6.77 33.86 -18.45
CA GLY A 228 -5.69 32.86 -18.43
C GLY A 228 -6.15 31.44 -18.77
N ASP A 229 -5.21 30.62 -19.26
CA ASP A 229 -5.37 29.17 -19.45
C ASP A 229 -5.17 28.46 -18.10
N PHE A 230 -6.17 28.55 -17.23
CA PHE A 230 -6.12 28.02 -15.86
C PHE A 230 -5.89 26.51 -15.81
N ASP A 231 -6.42 25.77 -16.77
CA ASP A 231 -6.25 24.33 -16.85
C ASP A 231 -4.78 23.96 -17.12
N LEU A 232 -4.09 24.73 -17.98
CA LEU A 232 -2.67 24.53 -18.26
C LEU A 232 -1.80 24.83 -17.04
N ASP A 233 -2.11 25.90 -16.30
CA ASP A 233 -1.35 26.27 -15.11
C ASP A 233 -1.59 25.31 -13.93
N ALA A 234 -2.84 24.86 -13.75
CA ALA A 234 -3.19 23.78 -12.83
C ALA A 234 -2.41 22.49 -13.12
N LEU A 235 -2.32 22.12 -14.41
CA LEU A 235 -1.59 20.93 -14.85
C LEU A 235 -0.08 21.06 -14.61
N ARG A 236 0.50 22.24 -14.84
CA ARG A 236 1.92 22.52 -14.57
C ARG A 236 2.24 22.37 -13.09
N ILE A 237 1.39 22.92 -12.22
CA ILE A 237 1.55 22.82 -10.77
C ILE A 237 1.41 21.38 -10.31
N SER A 238 0.38 20.67 -10.78
CA SER A 238 0.19 19.24 -10.46
C SER A 238 1.40 18.39 -10.87
N ARG A 239 1.96 18.60 -12.07
CA ARG A 239 3.19 17.92 -12.52
C ARG A 239 4.39 18.27 -11.65
N GLY A 240 4.57 19.54 -11.29
CA GLY A 240 5.63 19.99 -10.38
C GLY A 240 5.54 19.30 -9.02
N THR A 241 4.34 19.29 -8.40
CA THR A 241 4.09 18.58 -7.14
C THR A 241 4.36 17.08 -7.26
N ALA A 242 3.95 16.44 -8.35
CA ALA A 242 4.22 15.02 -8.57
C ALA A 242 5.72 14.70 -8.62
N PHE A 243 6.53 15.52 -9.30
CA PHE A 243 7.99 15.35 -9.32
C PHE A 243 8.62 15.53 -7.94
N ILE A 244 8.17 16.53 -7.18
CA ILE A 244 8.66 16.78 -5.81
C ILE A 244 8.33 15.59 -4.90
N LEU A 245 7.10 15.08 -4.97
CA LEU A 245 6.67 13.92 -4.19
C LEU A 245 7.46 12.66 -4.55
N LEU A 246 7.72 12.43 -5.84
CA LEU A 246 8.52 11.29 -6.30
C LEU A 246 9.98 11.42 -5.83
N ALA A 247 10.58 12.61 -5.92
CA ALA A 247 11.92 12.86 -5.41
C ALA A 247 11.99 12.65 -3.89
N SER A 248 11.00 13.13 -3.15
CA SER A 248 10.90 12.94 -1.70
C SER A 248 10.70 11.48 -1.29
N TYR A 249 10.06 10.66 -2.13
CA TYR A 249 9.91 9.23 -1.88
C TYR A 249 11.23 8.46 -2.05
N MET A 250 12.13 8.96 -2.91
CA MET A 250 13.42 8.32 -3.19
C MET A 250 14.52 8.66 -2.18
N VAL A 251 14.36 9.76 -1.43
CA VAL A 251 15.31 10.26 -0.41
C VAL A 251 14.94 9.68 0.94
#